data_AF-A0A8B8I9U9-F1
#
_entry.id   AF-A0A8B8I9U9-F1
#
_cell.length_a   1.000
_cell.length_b   1.000
_cell.length_c   1.000
_cell.angle_alpha   90.00
_cell.angle_beta   90.00
_cell.angle_gamma   90.00
#
_symmetry.space_group_name_H-M   'P 1'
#
loop_
_entity.id
_entity.type
_entity.pdbx_description
1 polymer ?
#
loop_
_entity_poly.entity_id
_entity_poly.type
_entity_poly.pdbx_seq_one_letter_code
_entity_poly.pdbx_strand_id
1 'polypeptide(L)'
;MTSTEPNDRNEERRRRVLLGPLPSGFLRADGTTDTLDADYQAALALQQQLCGATMPPAGPPLTARLSVTIAQAKLVKNYGLTRMDPYVRLRVGHCIYETQTDPSGGKTPRWNKVIHW
;
A
#
# COMPACT_ATOMS: atom_id res chain seq x y z
N MET A 1 -50.98 12.99 9.15
CA MET A 1 -49.56 12.75 8.84
C MET A 1 -49.45 11.33 8.33
N THR A 2 -49.50 11.16 7.01
CA THR A 2 -49.62 9.86 6.35
C THR A 2 -48.26 9.17 6.29
N SER A 3 -48.17 8.04 6.97
CA SER A 3 -47.06 7.09 6.99
C SER A 3 -46.74 6.60 5.57
N THR A 4 -45.54 6.91 5.09
CA THR A 4 -45.01 6.41 3.82
C THR A 4 -44.59 4.96 4.01
N GLU A 5 -45.29 4.04 3.34
CA GLU A 5 -45.01 2.61 3.37
C GLU A 5 -43.57 2.32 2.90
N PRO A 6 -42.88 1.33 3.48
CA PRO A 6 -41.48 1.01 3.15
C PRO A 6 -41.26 0.59 1.68
N ASN A 7 -42.33 0.22 0.96
CA ASN A 7 -42.28 -0.16 -0.44
C ASN A 7 -41.97 1.03 -1.37
N ASP A 8 -42.53 2.21 -1.09
CA ASP A 8 -42.33 3.43 -1.90
C ASP A 8 -40.86 3.89 -1.90
N ARG A 9 -40.19 3.79 -0.75
CA ARG A 9 -38.75 4.14 -0.65
C ARG A 9 -37.87 3.24 -1.49
N ASN A 10 -38.24 1.96 -1.64
CA ASN A 10 -37.47 1.01 -2.44
C ASN A 10 -37.69 1.24 -3.94
N GLU A 11 -38.91 1.57 -4.36
CA GLU A 11 -39.19 1.92 -5.76
C GLU A 11 -38.48 3.21 -6.19
N GLU A 12 -38.49 4.23 -5.34
CA GLU A 12 -37.80 5.50 -5.61
C GLU A 12 -36.28 5.31 -5.73
N ARG A 13 -35.68 4.45 -4.88
CA ARG A 13 -34.26 4.10 -4.99
C ARG A 13 -33.94 3.35 -6.27
N ARG A 14 -34.81 2.43 -6.71
CA ARG A 14 -34.64 1.69 -7.96
C ARG A 14 -34.71 2.61 -9.17
N ARG A 15 -35.62 3.58 -9.19
CA ARG A 15 -35.73 4.60 -10.25
C ARG A 15 -34.47 5.45 -10.43
N ARG A 16 -33.76 5.76 -9.34
CA ARG A 16 -32.53 6.58 -9.39
C ARG A 16 -31.31 5.84 -9.93
N VAL A 17 -31.32 4.51 -9.91
CA VAL A 17 -30.15 3.67 -10.26
C VAL A 17 -30.33 2.98 -11.61
N LEU A 18 -31.57 2.72 -12.04
CA LEU A 18 -31.87 2.13 -13.34
C LEU A 18 -31.73 3.18 -14.45
N LEU A 19 -30.69 3.06 -15.27
CA LEU A 19 -30.46 3.92 -16.44
C LEU A 19 -31.38 3.59 -17.64
N GLY A 20 -32.31 2.64 -17.48
CA GLY A 20 -33.23 2.16 -18.50
C GLY A 20 -34.05 0.95 -18.02
N PRO A 21 -34.98 0.43 -18.85
CA PRO A 21 -35.72 -0.79 -18.52
C PRO A 21 -34.75 -1.97 -18.31
N LEU A 22 -34.96 -2.74 -17.25
CA LEU A 22 -34.13 -3.90 -16.92
C LEU A 22 -34.23 -4.94 -18.06
N PRO A 23 -33.12 -5.31 -18.71
CA PRO A 23 -33.16 -6.29 -19.81
C PRO A 23 -33.74 -7.64 -19.35
N SER A 24 -34.46 -8.32 -20.23
CA SER A 24 -35.12 -9.61 -19.94
C SER A 24 -34.15 -10.74 -19.56
N GLY A 25 -32.86 -10.59 -19.89
CA GLY A 25 -31.77 -11.50 -19.52
C GLY A 25 -30.94 -11.07 -18.31
N PHE A 26 -31.35 -10.07 -17.54
CA PHE A 26 -30.57 -9.58 -16.40
C PHE A 26 -30.40 -10.68 -15.33
N LEU A 27 -29.15 -10.95 -14.94
CA LEU A 27 -28.75 -12.03 -14.03
C LEU A 27 -29.11 -13.45 -14.49
N ARG A 28 -29.58 -13.62 -15.73
CA ARG A 28 -29.69 -14.95 -16.30
C ARG A 28 -28.32 -15.34 -16.82
N ALA A 29 -27.75 -16.39 -16.22
CA ALA A 29 -26.64 -17.11 -16.82
C ALA A 29 -27.18 -17.96 -17.98
N ASP A 30 -27.72 -17.31 -19.01
CA ASP A 30 -28.10 -17.96 -20.27
C ASP A 30 -26.85 -18.31 -21.10
N GLY A 31 -25.66 -18.26 -20.49
CA GLY A 31 -24.42 -18.77 -21.04
C GLY A 31 -24.57 -20.27 -21.20
N THR A 32 -24.96 -20.69 -22.40
CA THR A 32 -24.67 -21.99 -22.99
C THR A 32 -23.32 -22.48 -22.45
N THR A 33 -23.28 -23.68 -21.88
CA THR A 33 -22.07 -24.35 -21.39
C THR A 33 -20.88 -24.24 -22.33
N ASP A 34 -21.13 -24.11 -23.64
CA ASP A 34 -20.16 -23.88 -24.70
C ASP A 34 -19.28 -22.62 -24.49
N THR A 35 -19.79 -21.56 -23.83
CA THR A 35 -18.98 -20.35 -23.57
C THR A 35 -17.94 -20.56 -22.48
N LEU A 36 -18.18 -21.49 -21.55
CA LEU A 36 -17.29 -21.74 -20.41
C LEU A 36 -16.03 -22.49 -20.88
N ASP A 37 -16.20 -23.43 -21.80
CA ASP A 37 -15.08 -24.13 -22.46
C ASP A 37 -14.27 -23.18 -23.34
N ALA A 38 -14.94 -22.27 -24.07
CA ALA A 38 -14.26 -21.26 -24.88
C ALA A 38 -13.42 -20.29 -24.02
N ASP A 39 -13.98 -19.81 -22.89
CA ASP A 39 -13.27 -18.95 -21.95
C ASP A 39 -12.08 -19.67 -21.29
N TYR A 40 -12.26 -20.96 -20.94
CA TYR A 40 -11.19 -21.77 -20.36
C TYR A 40 -10.02 -21.95 -21.35
N GLN A 41 -10.32 -22.23 -22.62
CA GLN A 41 -9.30 -22.33 -23.67
C GLN A 41 -8.61 -20.98 -23.94
N ALA A 42 -9.37 -19.88 -23.94
CA ALA A 42 -8.81 -18.53 -24.09
C ALA A 42 -7.86 -18.16 -22.93
N ALA A 43 -8.23 -18.50 -21.69
CA ALA A 43 -7.39 -18.28 -20.51
C ALA A 43 -6.09 -19.10 -20.55
N LEU A 44 -6.16 -20.37 -20.97
CA LEU A 44 -4.98 -21.22 -21.15
C LEU A 44 -4.05 -20.69 -22.24
N ALA A 45 -4.58 -20.25 -23.37
CA ALA A 45 -3.79 -19.67 -24.46
C ALA A 45 -3.09 -18.37 -24.01
N LEU A 46 -3.80 -17.51 -23.26
CA LEU A 46 -3.22 -16.29 -22.71
C LEU A 46 -2.10 -16.59 -21.70
N GLN A 47 -2.30 -17.59 -20.83
CA GLN A 47 -1.27 -18.03 -19.89
C GLN A 47 -0.02 -18.55 -20.63
N GLN A 48 -0.19 -19.33 -21.69
CA GLN A 48 0.92 -19.79 -22.52
C GLN A 48 1.64 -18.63 -23.22
N GLN A 49 0.92 -17.61 -23.68
CA GLN A 49 1.52 -16.40 -24.24
C GLN A 49 2.29 -15.60 -23.20
N LEU A 50 1.79 -15.47 -21.97
CA LEU A 50 2.46 -14.75 -20.88
C LEU A 50 3.67 -15.52 -20.32
N CYS A 51 3.61 -16.86 -20.30
CA CYS A 51 4.72 -17.71 -19.87
C CYS A 51 5.78 -17.90 -20.98
N GLY A 52 5.38 -17.87 -22.26
CA GLY A 52 6.25 -18.03 -23.43
C GLY A 52 6.82 -16.73 -23.97
N ALA A 53 6.18 -15.58 -23.70
CA ALA A 53 6.85 -14.31 -23.76
C ALA A 53 7.93 -14.34 -22.69
N THR A 54 9.18 -14.26 -23.13
CA THR A 54 10.32 -13.92 -22.30
C THR A 54 9.97 -12.68 -21.50
N MET A 55 9.38 -12.87 -20.31
CA MET A 55 9.51 -11.91 -19.23
C MET A 55 11.00 -11.58 -19.22
N PRO A 56 11.39 -10.29 -19.38
CA PRO A 56 12.78 -9.94 -19.19
C PRO A 56 13.20 -10.62 -17.89
N PRO A 57 14.32 -11.38 -17.86
CA PRO A 57 14.75 -12.02 -16.64
C PRO A 57 14.66 -10.93 -15.59
N ALA A 58 13.80 -11.13 -14.58
CA ALA A 58 13.61 -10.16 -13.52
C ALA A 58 15.03 -9.79 -13.13
N GLY A 59 15.42 -8.54 -13.45
CA GLY A 59 16.79 -8.12 -13.29
C GLY A 59 17.22 -8.50 -11.87
N PRO A 60 18.51 -8.77 -11.63
CA PRO A 60 18.98 -9.12 -10.29
C PRO A 60 18.25 -8.23 -9.29
N PRO A 61 17.64 -8.81 -8.23
CA PRO A 61 16.76 -8.07 -7.34
C PRO A 61 17.43 -6.74 -7.07
N LEU A 62 16.69 -5.64 -7.20
CA LEU A 62 17.17 -4.28 -6.95
C LEU A 62 17.48 -4.16 -5.45
N THR A 63 18.50 -4.88 -5.00
CA THR A 63 19.07 -4.86 -3.67
C THR A 63 19.96 -3.63 -3.66
N ALA A 64 19.32 -2.47 -3.59
CA ALA A 64 20.01 -1.21 -3.44
C ALA A 64 20.59 -1.16 -2.02
N ARG A 65 21.92 -1.09 -1.90
CA ARG A 65 22.59 -0.91 -0.62
C ARG A 65 22.30 0.49 -0.09
N LEU A 66 21.71 0.60 1.09
CA LEU A 66 21.43 1.89 1.72
C LEU A 66 22.54 2.18 2.73
N SER A 67 23.22 3.32 2.57
CA SER A 67 24.17 3.83 3.54
C SER A 67 23.63 5.12 4.16
N VAL A 68 23.50 5.16 5.48
CA VAL A 68 23.06 6.36 6.20
C VAL A 68 24.17 6.83 7.12
N THR A 69 24.47 8.13 7.09
CA THR A 69 25.41 8.78 8.01
C THR A 69 24.64 9.64 9.00
N ILE A 70 24.69 9.26 10.27
CA ILE A 70 24.16 10.04 11.38
C ILE A 70 25.30 10.90 11.92
N ALA A 71 25.43 12.12 11.40
CA ALA A 71 26.51 13.04 11.75
C ALA A 71 26.22 13.83 13.03
N GLN A 72 25.27 14.77 12.96
CA GLN A 72 24.92 15.71 14.04
C GLN A 72 23.48 16.20 13.89
N ALA A 73 22.96 16.86 14.92
CA ALA A 73 21.67 17.56 14.86
C ALA A 73 21.74 18.97 15.45
N LYS A 74 20.72 19.78 15.16
CA LYS A 74 20.48 21.07 15.82
C LYS A 74 19.05 21.11 16.34
N LEU A 75 18.88 21.06 17.64
CA LEU A 75 17.59 20.99 18.33
C LEU A 75 17.16 22.37 18.84
N VAL A 76 15.86 22.65 18.77
CA VAL A 76 15.30 23.95 19.17
C VAL A 76 15.25 24.09 20.69
N LYS A 77 14.83 23.02 21.38
CA LYS A 77 14.64 22.99 22.83
C LYS A 77 15.80 22.24 23.51
N ASN A 78 16.13 22.70 24.71
CA ASN A 78 16.96 22.01 25.68
C ASN A 78 16.08 21.90 26.95
N TYR A 79 16.27 20.85 27.74
CA TYR A 79 15.58 20.68 29.02
C TYR A 79 15.98 21.69 30.10
N GLY A 80 16.87 22.62 29.79
CA GLY A 80 17.11 23.84 30.56
C GLY A 80 17.86 23.55 31.85
N LEU A 81 17.12 23.11 32.88
CA LEU A 81 17.66 22.77 34.20
C LEU A 81 18.33 21.39 34.21
N THR A 82 17.84 20.45 33.40
CA THR A 82 18.40 19.10 33.31
C THR A 82 19.25 18.92 32.06
N ARG A 83 20.30 18.12 32.19
CA ARG A 83 21.14 17.72 31.07
C ARG A 83 20.29 16.95 30.06
N MET A 84 20.48 17.25 28.78
CA MET A 84 19.88 16.50 27.69
C MET A 84 20.95 15.63 27.02
N ASP A 85 20.70 14.32 27.02
CA ASP A 85 21.55 13.29 26.44
C ASP A 85 20.82 12.66 25.25
N PRO A 86 20.90 13.24 24.03
CA PRO A 86 20.13 12.77 22.88
C PRO A 86 20.73 11.53 22.22
N TYR A 87 19.87 10.75 21.56
CA TYR A 87 20.24 9.64 20.68
C TYR A 87 19.33 9.61 19.46
N VAL A 88 19.70 8.86 18.42
CA VAL A 88 18.90 8.69 17.20
C VAL A 88 18.42 7.25 17.10
N ARG A 89 17.11 7.08 16.86
CA ARG A 89 16.51 5.81 16.45
C ARG A 89 16.10 5.90 14.99
N LEU A 90 16.75 5.13 14.13
CA LEU A 90 16.40 5.02 12.72
C LEU A 90 15.65 3.72 12.44
N ARG A 91 14.63 3.78 11.59
CA ARG A 91 13.88 2.61 11.12
C ARG A 91 13.87 2.58 9.60
N VAL A 92 14.27 1.45 9.02
CA VAL A 92 14.21 1.16 7.57
C VAL A 92 13.43 -0.14 7.42
N GLY A 93 12.18 -0.05 6.96
CA GLY A 93 11.26 -1.20 6.91
C GLY A 93 11.07 -1.84 8.31
N HIS A 94 11.54 -3.09 8.44
CA HIS A 94 11.51 -3.86 9.69
C HIS A 94 12.81 -3.77 10.50
N CYS A 95 13.86 -3.13 9.96
CA CYS A 95 15.13 -2.94 10.63
C CYS A 95 15.09 -1.66 11.48
N ILE A 96 15.57 -1.75 12.72
CA ILE A 96 15.68 -0.62 13.66
C ILE A 96 17.14 -0.54 14.12
N TYR A 97 17.70 0.67 14.09
CA TYR A 97 19.03 0.98 14.59
C TYR A 97 18.95 2.14 15.59
N GLU A 98 19.69 2.03 16.70
CA GLU A 98 19.83 3.08 17.69
C GLU A 98 21.29 3.46 17.86
N THR A 99 21.58 4.76 17.87
CA THR A 99 22.92 5.25 18.18
C THR A 99 23.19 5.16 19.67
N GLN A 100 24.47 5.22 20.04
CA GLN A 100 24.85 5.58 21.41
C GLN A 100 24.31 6.98 21.74
N THR A 101 23.97 7.18 23.01
CA THR A 101 23.59 8.49 23.53
C THR A 101 24.78 9.42 23.52
N ASP A 102 24.59 10.68 23.10
CA ASP A 102 25.60 11.73 23.19
C ASP A 102 25.51 12.43 24.56
N PRO A 103 26.43 12.19 25.50
CA PRO A 103 26.33 12.74 26.84
C PRO A 103 26.51 14.26 26.83
N SER A 104 25.55 14.97 27.40
CA SER A 104 25.45 16.44 27.40
C SER A 104 25.36 17.06 26.01
N GLY A 105 24.95 16.29 24.98
CA GLY A 105 24.88 16.77 23.60
C GLY A 105 23.96 17.99 23.42
N GLY A 106 23.01 18.18 24.33
CA GLY A 106 22.22 19.41 24.41
C GLY A 106 21.55 19.73 23.07
N LYS A 107 21.63 20.99 22.62
CA LYS A 107 21.02 21.40 21.35
C LYS A 107 21.82 20.97 20.11
N THR A 108 23.06 20.52 20.25
CA THR A 108 23.96 20.28 19.12
C THR A 108 24.70 18.95 19.25
N PRO A 109 23.99 17.82 19.32
CA PRO A 109 24.63 16.53 19.50
C PRO A 109 25.35 16.03 18.26
N ARG A 110 26.36 15.18 18.46
CA ARG A 110 27.21 14.61 17.40
C ARG A 110 27.42 13.11 17.61
N TRP A 111 27.24 12.32 16.56
CA TRP A 111 27.42 10.86 16.59
C TRP A 111 28.47 10.37 15.60
N ASN A 112 28.54 10.96 14.41
CA ASN A 112 29.45 10.55 13.32
C ASN A 112 29.44 9.03 13.08
N LYS A 113 28.23 8.45 12.97
CA LYS A 113 28.03 7.02 12.71
C LYS A 113 27.58 6.77 11.30
N VAL A 114 28.15 5.75 10.66
CA VAL A 114 27.73 5.26 9.35
C VAL A 114 27.17 3.86 9.54
N ILE A 115 26.03 3.60 8.90
CA ILE A 115 25.29 2.35 8.98
C ILE A 115 24.86 1.92 7.58
N HIS A 116 24.88 0.61 7.35
CA HIS A 116 24.62 0.00 6.05
C HIS A 116 23.51 -1.05 6.19
N TRP A 117 22.60 -1.07 5.21
CA TRP A 117 21.60 -2.11 5.00
C TRP A 117 21.68 -2.66 3.58
#